data_AF-A0A6L3EX28-F1
#
_entry.id   AF-A0A6L3EX28-F1
#
_cell.length_a   1.000
_cell.length_b   1.000
_cell.length_c   1.000
_cell.angle_alpha   90.00
_cell.angle_beta   90.00
_cell.angle_gamma   90.00
#
_symmetry.space_group_name_H-M   'P 1'
#
loop_
_entity.id
_entity.type
_entity.pdbx_description
1 polymer ?
#
loop_
_entity_poly.entity_id
_entity_poly.type
_entity_poly.pdbx_seq_one_letter_code
_entity_poly.pdbx_strand_id
1 'polypeptide(L)'
;MSRQDDIKQLVTQYQRRLQKLREQRASFGLTTPPHILMEIEDIEAEIAKLQAELALLNERVATTRLKLDEDIRAINQSDTLNKYSVQKELEGGLYKFNIFREEYLPGSLKDFQALMHEIYQLQPQYREDSIFLQGERTPSDYPENMGRWEVTLGGTLHKRGFILARQLPNGTTKLQFANYSKFDPIGSQFDIEFVNQILKQDILQVEVTLASENRRRFHQNLIDHFNTEELRMVAFEMHIKHENFSSKLDSFARELIEYCERHQRIEELKEICQENRPSTAW
;
A
#
# COMPACT_ATOMS: atom_id res chain seq x y z
N MET A 1 8.37 -16.95 4.45
CA MET A 1 6.95 -17.15 4.06
C MET A 1 6.11 -16.90 5.29
N SER A 2 4.91 -16.31 5.16
CA SER A 2 4.03 -16.10 6.31
C SER A 2 3.42 -17.44 6.76
N ARG A 3 3.25 -17.65 8.06
CA ARG A 3 2.55 -18.82 8.61
C ARG A 3 1.17 -19.03 7.97
N GLN A 4 0.47 -17.95 7.63
CA GLN A 4 -0.82 -18.02 6.93
C GLN A 4 -0.68 -18.63 5.53
N ASP A 5 0.39 -18.32 4.82
CA ASP A 5 0.65 -18.85 3.48
C ASP A 5 1.01 -20.33 3.56
N ASP A 6 1.81 -20.73 4.55
CA ASP A 6 2.14 -22.13 4.81
C ASP A 6 0.87 -22.98 5.06
N ILE A 7 -0.04 -22.48 5.91
CA ILE A 7 -1.32 -23.15 6.20
C ILE A 7 -2.18 -23.26 4.92
N LYS A 8 -2.28 -22.19 4.12
CA LYS A 8 -3.03 -22.22 2.84
C LYS A 8 -2.44 -23.25 1.87
N GLN A 9 -1.12 -23.36 1.80
CA GLN A 9 -0.46 -24.36 0.98
C GLN A 9 -0.78 -25.78 1.45
N LEU A 10 -0.70 -26.04 2.77
CA LEU A 10 -1.06 -27.34 3.34
C LEU A 10 -2.53 -27.71 3.08
N VAL A 11 -3.46 -26.78 3.30
CA VAL A 11 -4.89 -26.99 2.98
C VAL A 11 -5.07 -27.35 1.51
N THR A 12 -4.39 -26.64 0.60
CA THR A 12 -4.45 -26.92 -0.84
C THR A 12 -3.91 -28.32 -1.17
N GLN A 13 -2.80 -28.73 -0.54
CA GLN A 13 -2.23 -30.07 -0.73
C GLN A 13 -3.18 -31.17 -0.22
N TYR A 14 -3.74 -31.00 0.98
CA TYR A 14 -4.70 -31.96 1.55
C TYR A 14 -5.98 -32.05 0.74
N GLN A 15 -6.51 -30.93 0.25
CA GLN A 15 -7.70 -30.92 -0.64
C GLN A 15 -7.45 -31.72 -1.93
N ARG A 16 -6.27 -31.57 -2.55
CA ARG A 16 -5.89 -32.37 -3.73
C ARG A 16 -5.80 -33.85 -3.42
N ARG A 17 -5.25 -34.23 -2.25
CA ARG A 17 -5.20 -35.63 -1.81
C ARG A 17 -6.59 -36.19 -1.54
N LEU A 18 -7.43 -35.44 -0.83
CA LEU A 18 -8.82 -35.79 -0.51
C LEU A 18 -9.63 -36.01 -1.79
N GLN A 19 -9.46 -35.16 -2.80
CA GLN A 19 -10.12 -35.33 -4.09
C GLN A 19 -9.76 -36.69 -4.73
N LYS A 20 -8.47 -37.04 -4.77
CA LYS A 20 -8.02 -38.33 -5.32
C LYS A 20 -8.57 -39.53 -4.53
N LEU A 21 -8.64 -39.46 -3.21
CA LEU A 21 -9.21 -40.53 -2.38
C LEU A 21 -10.73 -40.66 -2.61
N ARG A 22 -11.43 -39.55 -2.81
CA ARG A 22 -12.87 -39.56 -3.15
C ARG A 22 -13.12 -40.16 -4.54
N GLU A 23 -12.26 -39.87 -5.51
CA GLU A 23 -12.29 -40.51 -6.84
C GLU A 23 -12.05 -42.03 -6.73
N GLN A 24 -11.09 -42.45 -5.90
CA GLN A 24 -10.86 -43.88 -5.63
C GLN A 24 -12.07 -44.54 -4.97
N ARG A 25 -12.66 -43.92 -3.94
CA ARG A 25 -13.89 -44.39 -3.30
C ARG A 25 -15.03 -44.52 -4.33
N ALA A 26 -15.17 -43.56 -5.24
CA ALA A 26 -16.16 -43.62 -6.31
C ALA A 26 -15.89 -44.79 -7.28
N SER A 27 -14.62 -45.07 -7.59
CA SER A 27 -14.21 -46.17 -8.47
C SER A 27 -14.44 -47.55 -7.85
N PHE A 28 -14.19 -47.73 -6.56
CA PHE A 28 -14.41 -49.00 -5.86
C PHE A 28 -15.87 -49.21 -5.44
N GLY A 29 -16.64 -48.14 -5.24
CA GLY A 29 -18.04 -48.22 -4.84
C GLY A 29 -18.19 -48.94 -3.48
N LEU A 30 -19.00 -49.99 -3.44
CA LEU A 30 -19.27 -50.77 -2.21
C LEU A 30 -18.07 -51.60 -1.74
N THR A 31 -17.08 -51.86 -2.59
CA THR A 31 -15.88 -52.63 -2.23
C THR A 31 -14.71 -51.74 -1.84
N THR A 32 -14.97 -50.46 -1.52
CA THR A 32 -13.92 -49.51 -1.10
C THR A 32 -13.14 -50.06 0.10
N PRO A 33 -11.80 -50.22 -0.02
CA PRO A 33 -10.98 -50.66 1.09
C PRO A 33 -11.13 -49.75 2.33
N PRO A 34 -11.22 -50.30 3.56
CA PRO A 34 -11.41 -49.50 4.78
C PRO A 34 -10.34 -48.42 5.01
N HIS A 35 -9.09 -48.66 4.59
CA HIS A 35 -8.01 -47.68 4.75
C HIS A 35 -8.24 -46.39 3.96
N ILE A 36 -8.95 -46.44 2.82
CA ILE A 36 -9.29 -45.24 2.04
C ILE A 36 -10.32 -44.40 2.79
N LEU A 37 -11.30 -45.05 3.45
CA LEU A 37 -12.32 -44.36 4.23
C LEU A 37 -11.70 -43.67 5.46
N MET A 38 -10.82 -44.37 6.17
CA MET A 38 -10.08 -43.81 7.30
C MET A 38 -9.20 -42.63 6.86
N GLU A 39 -8.46 -42.76 5.76
CA GLU A 39 -7.60 -41.67 5.26
C GLU A 39 -8.43 -40.45 4.82
N ILE A 40 -9.63 -40.65 4.28
CA ILE A 40 -10.56 -39.54 3.97
C ILE A 40 -10.95 -38.81 5.26
N GLU A 41 -11.37 -39.54 6.29
CA GLU A 41 -11.79 -38.97 7.58
C GLU A 41 -10.64 -38.20 8.26
N ASP A 42 -9.44 -38.78 8.29
CA ASP A 42 -8.25 -38.15 8.87
C ASP A 42 -7.89 -36.84 8.14
N ILE A 43 -7.92 -36.85 6.80
CA ILE A 43 -7.59 -35.65 6.01
C ILE A 43 -8.67 -34.57 6.17
N GLU A 44 -9.96 -34.95 6.23
CA GLU A 44 -11.04 -34.01 6.49
C GLU A 44 -10.90 -33.35 7.87
N ALA A 45 -10.54 -34.13 8.90
CA ALA A 45 -10.27 -33.62 10.24
C ALA A 45 -9.07 -32.64 10.26
N GLU A 46 -7.97 -32.98 9.58
CA GLU A 46 -6.79 -32.11 9.55
C GLU A 46 -7.06 -30.82 8.75
N ILE A 47 -7.81 -30.87 7.65
CA ILE A 47 -8.26 -29.67 6.93
C ILE A 47 -9.09 -28.78 7.85
N ALA A 48 -10.06 -29.33 8.59
CA ALA A 48 -10.91 -28.57 9.49
C ALA A 48 -10.09 -27.87 10.59
N LYS A 49 -9.10 -28.57 11.16
CA LYS A 49 -8.16 -28.03 12.15
C LYS A 49 -7.32 -26.88 11.58
N LEU A 50 -6.75 -27.05 10.39
CA LEU A 50 -5.96 -26.00 9.72
C LEU A 50 -6.82 -24.77 9.37
N GLN A 51 -8.07 -24.99 8.94
CA GLN A 51 -9.01 -23.90 8.67
C GLN A 51 -9.38 -23.12 9.94
N ALA A 52 -9.56 -23.80 11.07
CA ALA A 52 -9.78 -23.14 12.36
C ALA A 52 -8.56 -22.32 12.79
N GLU A 53 -7.34 -22.84 12.62
CA GLU A 53 -6.10 -22.08 12.89
C GLU A 53 -6.01 -20.82 12.01
N LEU A 54 -6.33 -20.94 10.72
CA LEU A 54 -6.34 -19.81 9.78
C LEU A 54 -7.36 -18.75 10.21
N ALA A 55 -8.56 -19.15 10.65
CA ALA A 55 -9.57 -18.24 11.16
C ALA A 55 -9.07 -17.45 12.38
N LEU A 56 -8.43 -18.11 13.35
CA LEU A 56 -7.85 -17.46 14.52
C LEU A 56 -6.73 -16.47 14.15
N LEU A 57 -5.88 -16.81 13.18
CA LEU A 57 -4.84 -15.89 12.70
C LEU A 57 -5.43 -14.66 12.02
N ASN A 58 -6.51 -14.82 11.24
CA ASN A 58 -7.20 -13.70 10.60
C ASN A 58 -7.85 -12.78 11.64
N GLU A 59 -8.46 -13.35 12.68
CA GLU A 59 -9.04 -12.59 13.78
C GLU A 59 -7.96 -11.78 14.52
N ARG A 60 -6.81 -12.39 14.83
CA ARG A 60 -5.67 -11.68 15.42
C ARG A 60 -5.22 -10.50 14.55
N VAL A 61 -5.04 -10.72 13.25
CA VAL A 61 -4.66 -9.64 12.32
C VAL A 61 -5.71 -8.53 12.29
N ALA A 62 -7.00 -8.87 12.30
CA ALA A 62 -8.08 -7.89 12.35
C ALA A 62 -8.05 -7.08 13.65
N THR A 63 -7.87 -7.73 14.81
CA THR A 63 -7.78 -7.03 16.10
C THR A 63 -6.57 -6.11 16.19
N THR A 64 -5.41 -6.53 15.67
CA THR A 64 -4.21 -5.68 15.62
C THR A 64 -4.42 -4.46 14.72
N ARG A 65 -5.10 -4.63 13.58
CA ARG A 65 -5.43 -3.51 12.69
C ARG A 65 -6.37 -2.51 13.35
N LEU A 66 -7.40 -2.98 14.06
CA LEU A 66 -8.32 -2.10 14.77
C LEU A 66 -7.60 -1.28 15.85
N LYS A 67 -6.71 -1.90 16.63
CA LYS A 67 -5.89 -1.19 17.63
C LYS A 67 -4.98 -0.14 16.99
N LEU A 68 -4.33 -0.49 15.88
CA LEU A 68 -3.48 0.45 15.16
C LEU A 68 -4.27 1.65 14.63
N ASP A 69 -5.49 1.43 14.12
CA ASP A 69 -6.36 2.51 13.67
C ASP A 69 -6.84 3.40 14.83
N GLU A 70 -7.09 2.82 16.01
CA GLU A 70 -7.40 3.57 17.24
C GLU A 70 -6.21 4.43 17.70
N ASP A 71 -5.00 3.87 17.69
CA ASP A 71 -3.77 4.59 18.06
C ASP A 71 -3.49 5.74 17.08
N ILE A 72 -3.64 5.51 15.77
CA ILE A 72 -3.49 6.55 14.74
C ILE A 72 -4.53 7.66 14.95
N ARG A 73 -5.78 7.32 15.31
CA ARG A 73 -6.80 8.34 15.61
C ARG A 73 -6.45 9.14 16.85
N ALA A 74 -5.96 8.49 17.91
CA ALA A 74 -5.54 9.17 19.14
C ALA A 74 -4.40 10.17 18.87
N ILE A 75 -3.40 9.79 18.08
CA ILE A 75 -2.28 10.66 17.68
C ILE A 75 -2.80 11.89 16.91
N ASN A 76 -3.68 11.69 15.92
CA ASN A 76 -4.25 12.80 15.14
C ASN A 76 -5.12 13.76 15.99
N GLN A 77 -5.81 13.24 17.01
CA GLN A 77 -6.57 14.07 17.95
C GLN A 77 -5.65 14.90 18.86
N SER A 78 -4.50 14.35 19.27
CA SER A 78 -3.50 15.13 20.03
C SER A 78 -2.81 16.22 19.20
N ASP A 79 -2.54 15.96 17.92
CA ASP A 79 -1.90 16.93 17.03
C ASP A 79 -2.83 18.08 16.60
N THR A 80 -4.13 17.80 16.49
CA THR A 80 -5.12 18.85 16.22
C THR A 80 -5.24 19.85 17.38
N LEU A 81 -5.12 19.40 18.64
CA LEU A 81 -5.04 20.30 19.80
C LEU A 81 -3.76 21.16 19.82
N ASN A 82 -2.65 20.65 19.30
CA ASN A 82 -1.40 21.41 19.19
C ASN A 82 -1.40 22.43 18.03
N LYS A 83 -2.10 22.14 16.92
CA LYS A 83 -2.23 23.06 15.78
C LYS A 83 -3.10 24.29 16.05
N TYR A 84 -4.08 24.21 16.97
CA TYR A 84 -4.87 25.40 17.36
C TYR A 84 -4.14 26.35 18.34
N SER A 85 -2.88 26.06 18.70
CA SER A 85 -2.06 26.93 19.55
C SER A 85 -1.00 27.73 18.78
N VAL A 86 -0.91 27.59 17.46
CA VAL A 86 0.06 28.32 16.60
C VAL A 86 -0.69 29.03 15.47
N GLN A 87 -1.40 30.10 15.82
CA GLN A 87 -1.92 31.02 14.81
C GLN A 87 -1.97 32.47 15.32
N LYS A 88 -0.80 33.11 15.31
CA LYS A 88 -0.67 34.52 14.98
C LYS A 88 0.75 34.76 14.47
N GLU A 89 0.85 35.55 13.40
CA GLU A 89 2.05 35.91 12.63
C GLU A 89 2.35 34.98 11.45
N LEU A 90 1.83 35.37 10.28
CA LEU A 90 2.56 35.43 9.01
C LEU A 90 1.67 36.17 7.99
N GLU A 91 1.63 37.50 8.15
CA GLU A 91 1.33 38.42 7.07
C GLU A 91 2.59 38.53 6.19
N GLY A 92 2.48 38.23 4.90
CA GLY A 92 3.60 38.41 3.97
C GLY A 92 3.57 37.40 2.83
N GLY A 93 2.68 37.65 1.86
CA GLY A 93 2.41 36.74 0.75
C GLY A 93 3.56 36.54 -0.24
N LEU A 94 3.50 35.40 -0.94
CA LEU A 94 3.74 35.20 -2.38
C LEU A 94 3.76 33.70 -2.65
N TYR A 95 2.71 33.15 -3.26
CA TYR A 95 2.72 31.78 -3.77
C TYR A 95 3.03 31.80 -5.28
N LYS A 96 4.18 31.24 -5.65
CA LYS A 96 4.49 30.82 -7.03
C LYS A 96 4.02 29.37 -7.19
N PHE A 97 3.08 29.12 -8.10
CA PHE A 97 2.66 27.77 -8.47
C PHE A 97 3.53 27.25 -9.61
N ASN A 98 4.23 26.14 -9.38
CA ASN A 98 4.78 25.28 -10.41
C ASN A 98 3.86 24.07 -10.54
N ILE A 99 3.38 23.82 -11.76
CA ILE A 99 2.51 22.70 -12.13
C ILE A 99 3.33 21.39 -12.08
N PHE A 100 2.68 20.33 -11.58
CA PHE A 100 3.10 18.92 -11.40
C PHE A 100 3.77 18.54 -10.06
N ARG A 101 2.95 18.12 -9.09
CA ARG A 101 3.16 16.94 -8.23
C ARG A 101 1.86 16.61 -7.47
N GLU A 102 1.72 15.39 -6.94
CA GLU A 102 0.60 14.95 -6.10
C GLU A 102 0.27 16.01 -5.03
N GLU A 103 -0.83 16.74 -5.22
CA GLU A 103 -1.27 17.76 -4.27
C GLU A 103 -2.30 17.15 -3.30
N TYR A 104 -1.94 17.19 -2.02
CA TYR A 104 -2.86 16.95 -0.92
C TYR A 104 -3.59 18.27 -0.65
N LEU A 105 -4.85 18.36 -1.06
CA LEU A 105 -5.66 19.53 -0.76
C LEU A 105 -6.41 19.31 0.57
N PRO A 106 -6.31 20.25 1.52
CA PRO A 106 -7.17 20.25 2.69
C PRO A 106 -8.58 20.73 2.28
N GLY A 107 -9.62 19.99 2.65
CA GLY A 107 -11.01 20.40 2.46
C GLY A 107 -11.90 19.37 1.77
N SER A 108 -13.21 19.61 1.83
CA SER A 108 -14.22 18.79 1.16
C SER A 108 -14.18 19.01 -0.36
N LEU A 109 -14.74 18.08 -1.14
CA LEU A 109 -14.88 18.22 -2.60
C LEU A 109 -15.58 19.54 -3.00
N LYS A 110 -16.46 20.05 -2.13
CA LYS A 110 -17.17 21.31 -2.31
C LYS A 110 -16.24 22.53 -2.17
N ASP A 111 -15.27 22.45 -1.26
CA ASP A 111 -14.25 23.49 -1.06
C ASP A 111 -13.28 23.54 -2.24
N PHE A 112 -12.94 22.38 -2.80
CA PHE A 112 -12.17 22.30 -4.04
C PHE A 112 -12.93 22.90 -5.23
N GLN A 113 -14.21 22.58 -5.38
CA GLN A 113 -15.06 23.17 -6.42
C GLN A 113 -15.15 24.70 -6.28
N ALA A 114 -15.26 25.21 -5.06
CA ALA A 114 -15.26 26.64 -4.78
C ALA A 114 -13.90 27.29 -5.11
N LEU A 115 -12.78 26.66 -4.72
CA LEU A 115 -11.42 27.14 -5.02
C LEU A 115 -11.16 27.18 -6.53
N MET A 116 -11.56 26.15 -7.26
CA MET A 116 -11.40 26.11 -8.72
C MET A 116 -12.27 27.16 -9.41
N HIS A 117 -13.47 27.42 -8.90
CA HIS A 117 -14.33 28.50 -9.39
C HIS A 117 -13.73 29.89 -9.10
N GLU A 118 -13.12 30.09 -7.93
CA GLU A 118 -12.49 31.36 -7.53
C GLU A 118 -11.21 31.66 -8.34
N ILE A 119 -10.34 30.66 -8.53
CA ILE A 119 -9.14 30.76 -9.39
C ILE A 119 -9.53 31.16 -10.83
N TYR A 120 -10.67 30.68 -11.32
CA TYR A 120 -11.17 30.98 -12.67
C TYR A 120 -11.69 32.43 -12.79
N GLN A 121 -12.30 32.99 -11.74
CA GLN A 121 -12.77 34.38 -11.74
C GLN A 121 -11.61 35.40 -11.70
N LEU A 122 -10.46 35.01 -11.13
CA LEU A 122 -9.31 35.88 -10.93
C LEU A 122 -8.38 36.02 -12.16
N GLN A 123 -8.62 35.29 -13.25
CA GLN A 123 -7.74 35.29 -14.43
C GLN A 123 -8.54 35.48 -15.75
N PRO A 124 -8.78 36.73 -16.19
CA PRO A 124 -9.63 37.01 -17.35
C PRO A 124 -9.12 36.45 -18.68
N GLN A 125 -7.81 36.22 -18.82
CA GLN A 125 -7.20 35.72 -20.06
C GLN A 125 -7.51 34.26 -20.41
N TYR A 126 -8.14 33.49 -19.52
CA TYR A 126 -8.52 32.09 -19.77
C TYR A 126 -10.01 31.90 -20.09
N ARG A 127 -10.77 32.98 -20.38
CA ARG A 127 -12.21 32.92 -20.66
C ARG A 127 -12.62 32.08 -21.88
N GLU A 128 -11.70 31.80 -22.81
CA GLU A 128 -11.99 31.01 -24.02
C GLU A 128 -11.64 29.51 -23.88
N ASP A 129 -10.87 29.14 -22.85
CA ASP A 129 -10.50 27.76 -22.56
C ASP A 129 -11.32 27.26 -21.35
N SER A 130 -12.24 26.32 -21.59
CA SER A 130 -13.16 25.83 -20.57
C SER A 130 -12.80 24.42 -20.13
N ILE A 131 -12.40 24.27 -18.86
CA ILE A 131 -12.37 22.97 -18.18
C ILE A 131 -13.76 22.76 -17.58
N PHE A 132 -14.54 21.82 -18.14
CA PHE A 132 -15.83 21.44 -17.57
C PHE A 132 -15.64 20.25 -16.63
N LEU A 133 -15.79 20.50 -15.33
CA LEU A 133 -16.08 19.44 -14.36
C LEU A 133 -17.60 19.24 -14.35
N GLN A 134 -18.14 18.56 -15.37
CA GLN A 134 -19.53 18.11 -15.33
C GLN A 134 -19.63 16.89 -14.41
N GLY A 135 -20.04 17.14 -13.16
CA GLY A 135 -20.55 16.11 -12.26
C GLY A 135 -21.96 15.70 -12.66
N GLU A 136 -22.18 15.19 -13.88
CA GLU A 136 -23.45 14.54 -14.20
C GLU A 136 -23.51 13.20 -13.46
N ARG A 137 -24.23 13.17 -12.35
CA ARG A 137 -24.61 11.90 -11.69
C ARG A 137 -25.67 11.20 -12.53
N THR A 138 -25.28 10.21 -13.34
CA THR A 138 -26.13 9.07 -13.76
C THR A 138 -25.26 7.94 -14.36
N PRO A 139 -25.61 6.64 -14.27
CA PRO A 139 -26.53 5.90 -13.39
C PRO A 139 -25.77 5.14 -12.26
N SER A 140 -26.47 4.28 -11.52
CA SER A 140 -26.13 3.52 -10.29
C SER A 140 -24.81 2.73 -10.23
N ASP A 141 -23.92 2.84 -11.21
CA ASP A 141 -22.87 1.85 -11.46
C ASP A 141 -21.46 2.34 -11.11
N TYR A 142 -21.33 3.60 -10.66
CA TYR A 142 -20.04 4.16 -10.21
C TYR A 142 -19.95 4.17 -8.68
N PRO A 143 -18.80 3.80 -8.09
CA PRO A 143 -18.57 3.97 -6.66
C PRO A 143 -18.59 5.47 -6.30
N GLU A 144 -19.09 5.81 -5.10
CA GLU A 144 -19.39 7.19 -4.64
C GLU A 144 -18.23 8.20 -4.73
N ASN A 145 -17.00 7.71 -4.99
CA ASN A 145 -15.75 8.44 -4.94
C ASN A 145 -15.11 8.66 -6.33
N MET A 146 -15.84 8.41 -7.41
CA MET A 146 -15.31 8.47 -8.77
C MET A 146 -16.00 9.58 -9.59
N GLY A 147 -15.21 10.55 -10.05
CA GLY A 147 -15.66 11.67 -10.88
C GLY A 147 -15.14 11.54 -12.30
N ARG A 148 -15.91 12.01 -13.28
CA ARG A 148 -15.44 12.18 -14.65
C ARG A 148 -14.94 13.61 -14.84
N TRP A 149 -13.85 13.78 -15.59
CA TRP A 149 -13.42 15.12 -16.01
C TRP A 149 -13.22 15.15 -17.53
N GLU A 150 -13.46 16.33 -18.09
CA GLU A 150 -13.34 16.62 -19.51
C GLU A 150 -12.62 17.95 -19.71
N VAL A 151 -11.73 17.99 -20.70
CA VAL A 151 -11.10 19.22 -21.16
C VAL A 151 -11.53 19.45 -22.60
N THR A 152 -12.23 20.56 -22.82
CA THR A 152 -12.70 21.01 -24.14
C THR A 152 -12.05 22.33 -24.50
N LEU A 153 -11.52 22.46 -25.72
CA LEU A 153 -10.97 23.71 -26.26
C LEU A 153 -11.81 24.10 -27.47
N GLY A 154 -12.40 25.31 -27.47
CA GLY A 154 -13.28 25.79 -28.54
C GLY A 154 -14.46 24.85 -28.85
N GLY A 155 -15.03 24.20 -27.83
CA GLY A 155 -16.13 23.22 -27.99
C GLY A 155 -15.69 21.83 -28.48
N THR A 156 -14.41 21.60 -28.74
CA THR A 156 -13.86 20.30 -29.14
C THR A 156 -13.26 19.56 -27.96
N LEU A 157 -13.76 18.36 -27.66
CA LEU A 157 -13.23 17.49 -26.59
C LEU A 157 -11.78 17.08 -26.91
N HIS A 158 -10.85 17.44 -26.02
CA HIS A 158 -9.42 17.15 -26.18
C HIS A 158 -8.95 16.02 -25.28
N LYS A 159 -9.44 15.97 -24.04
CA LYS A 159 -9.11 14.90 -23.08
C LYS A 159 -10.31 14.57 -22.21
N ARG A 160 -10.42 13.29 -21.87
CA ARG A 160 -11.39 12.77 -20.92
C ARG A 160 -10.67 11.80 -20.00
N GLY A 161 -11.02 11.82 -18.73
CA GLY A 161 -10.47 10.90 -17.76
C GLY A 161 -11.39 10.72 -16.58
N PHE A 162 -10.92 9.91 -15.64
CA PHE A 162 -11.55 9.75 -14.34
C PHE A 162 -10.63 10.31 -13.26
N ILE A 163 -11.25 10.90 -12.25
CA ILE A 163 -10.63 11.26 -10.99
C ILE A 163 -11.17 10.31 -9.94
N LEU A 164 -10.27 9.57 -9.31
CA LEU A 164 -10.56 8.86 -8.09
C LEU A 164 -10.18 9.77 -6.93
N ALA A 165 -11.18 10.15 -6.13
CA ALA A 165 -10.98 10.92 -4.92
C ALA A 165 -11.01 9.96 -3.73
N ARG A 166 -9.86 9.70 -3.11
CA ARG A 166 -9.79 8.87 -1.90
C ARG A 166 -9.57 9.77 -0.69
N GLN A 167 -10.53 9.79 0.22
CA GLN A 167 -10.34 10.43 1.50
C GLN A 167 -9.38 9.59 2.34
N LEU A 168 -8.31 10.21 2.80
CA LEU A 168 -7.31 9.60 3.67
C LEU A 168 -7.72 9.77 5.14
N PRO A 169 -7.22 8.92 6.05
CA PRO A 169 -7.58 8.99 7.48
C PRO A 169 -7.27 10.34 8.16
N ASN A 170 -6.32 11.12 7.59
CA ASN A 170 -5.96 12.46 8.07
C ASN A 170 -6.91 13.58 7.56
N GLY A 171 -8.03 13.22 6.91
CA GLY A 171 -9.02 14.16 6.37
C GLY A 171 -8.62 14.81 5.03
N THR A 172 -7.41 14.54 4.52
CA THR A 172 -7.00 15.01 3.19
C THR A 172 -7.57 14.11 2.10
N THR A 173 -7.83 14.68 0.92
CA THR A 173 -8.30 13.90 -0.24
C THR A 173 -7.14 13.69 -1.21
N LYS A 174 -6.75 12.44 -1.46
CA LYS A 174 -5.81 12.10 -2.52
C LYS A 174 -6.58 11.96 -3.84
N LEU A 175 -6.20 12.77 -4.83
CA LEU A 175 -6.76 12.71 -6.18
C LEU A 175 -5.81 11.91 -7.07
N GLN A 176 -6.33 10.85 -7.69
CA GLN A 176 -5.61 10.12 -8.74
C GLN A 176 -6.29 10.36 -10.09
N PHE A 177 -5.51 10.84 -11.06
CA PHE A 177 -5.97 11.14 -12.40
C PHE A 177 -5.55 10.00 -13.34
N ALA A 178 -6.53 9.33 -13.94
CA ALA A 178 -6.28 8.40 -15.03
C ALA A 178 -6.56 9.11 -16.37
N ASN A 179 -5.50 9.35 -17.15
CA ASN A 179 -5.60 9.91 -18.50
C ASN A 179 -5.81 8.78 -19.51
N TYR A 180 -6.85 8.86 -20.35
CA TYR A 180 -6.99 7.99 -21.53
C TYR A 180 -6.77 8.86 -22.78
N SER A 181 -5.67 8.62 -23.51
CA SER A 181 -5.33 9.42 -24.69
C SER A 181 -5.90 8.87 -26.00
N LYS A 182 -6.56 7.71 -26.01
CA LYS A 182 -7.19 7.13 -27.20
C LYS A 182 -8.44 6.36 -26.82
N PHE A 183 -9.61 6.85 -27.22
CA PHE A 183 -10.85 6.08 -27.13
C PHE A 183 -11.57 6.20 -28.48
N ASP A 184 -11.75 5.07 -29.15
CA ASP A 184 -12.70 4.93 -30.26
C ASP A 184 -14.11 4.80 -29.65
N PRO A 185 -15.09 5.59 -30.11
CA PRO A 185 -16.36 5.74 -29.41
C PRO A 185 -17.37 4.70 -29.88
N ILE A 186 -17.13 3.40 -29.71
CA ILE A 186 -18.18 2.39 -29.96
C ILE A 186 -18.11 1.23 -28.95
N GLY A 187 -18.98 1.26 -27.95
CA GLY A 187 -19.64 0.06 -27.42
C GLY A 187 -18.87 -0.89 -26.49
N SER A 188 -17.75 -0.51 -25.87
CA SER A 188 -17.06 -1.38 -24.91
C SER A 188 -17.62 -1.22 -23.50
N GLN A 189 -18.20 -2.30 -22.99
CA GLN A 189 -18.48 -2.53 -21.58
C GLN A 189 -17.20 -2.27 -20.78
N PHE A 190 -17.25 -1.36 -19.81
CA PHE A 190 -16.09 -1.02 -18.97
C PHE A 190 -15.62 -2.27 -18.22
N ASP A 191 -14.44 -2.79 -18.57
CA ASP A 191 -13.83 -3.90 -17.84
C ASP A 191 -13.20 -3.37 -16.54
N ILE A 192 -13.93 -3.53 -15.45
CA ILE A 192 -13.48 -3.18 -14.09
C ILE A 192 -12.20 -3.96 -13.73
N GLU A 193 -11.97 -5.16 -14.30
CA GLU A 193 -10.75 -5.92 -14.06
C GLU A 193 -9.52 -5.22 -14.63
N PHE A 194 -9.63 -4.59 -15.80
CA PHE A 194 -8.53 -3.84 -16.43
C PHE A 194 -8.11 -2.62 -15.58
N VAL A 195 -9.08 -1.86 -15.07
CA VAL A 195 -8.80 -0.72 -14.19
C VAL A 195 -8.13 -1.18 -12.88
N ASN A 196 -8.63 -2.28 -12.29
CA ASN A 196 -8.01 -2.87 -11.10
C ASN A 196 -6.60 -3.40 -11.37
N GLN A 197 -6.31 -3.90 -12.58
CA GLN A 197 -4.97 -4.35 -12.96
C GLN A 197 -3.99 -3.18 -13.06
N ILE A 198 -4.41 -2.05 -13.66
CA ILE A 198 -3.60 -0.83 -13.72
C ILE A 198 -3.33 -0.30 -12.32
N LEU A 199 -4.37 -0.17 -11.48
CA LEU A 199 -4.22 0.30 -10.11
C LEU A 199 -3.29 -0.60 -9.29
N LYS A 200 -3.37 -1.92 -9.46
CA LYS A 200 -2.42 -2.86 -8.82
C LYS A 200 -0.99 -2.62 -9.27
N GLN A 201 -0.75 -2.38 -10.56
CA GLN A 201 0.60 -2.11 -11.07
C GLN A 201 1.16 -0.80 -10.50
N ASP A 202 0.36 0.27 -10.45
CA ASP A 202 0.80 1.55 -9.91
C ASP A 202 1.08 1.48 -8.41
N ILE A 203 0.24 0.77 -7.65
CA ILE A 203 0.46 0.53 -6.21
C ILE A 203 1.78 -0.21 -6.00
N LEU A 204 2.05 -1.26 -6.78
CA LEU A 204 3.30 -2.00 -6.70
C LEU A 204 4.52 -1.11 -7.01
N GLN A 205 4.41 -0.20 -7.99
CA GLN A 205 5.50 0.74 -8.28
C GLN A 205 5.77 1.69 -7.12
N VAL A 206 4.71 2.23 -6.49
CA VAL A 206 4.84 3.12 -5.32
C VAL A 206 5.48 2.41 -4.12
N GLU A 207 5.10 1.16 -3.87
CA GLU A 207 5.69 0.35 -2.79
C GLU A 207 7.18 0.09 -3.05
N VAL A 208 7.56 -0.22 -4.29
CA VAL A 208 8.96 -0.43 -4.67
C VAL A 208 9.78 0.85 -4.52
N THR A 209 9.24 2.02 -4.92
CA THR A 209 9.96 3.29 -4.77
C THR A 209 10.14 3.65 -3.30
N LEU A 210 9.09 3.51 -2.48
CA LEU A 210 9.15 3.80 -1.05
C LEU A 210 10.14 2.88 -0.32
N ALA A 211 10.15 1.58 -0.65
CA ALA A 211 11.11 0.63 -0.09
C ALA A 211 12.56 1.01 -0.44
N SER A 212 12.82 1.46 -1.67
CA SER A 212 14.16 1.88 -2.09
C SER A 212 14.64 3.17 -1.40
N GLU A 213 13.73 4.13 -1.17
CA GLU A 213 14.05 5.36 -0.43
C GLU A 213 14.33 5.08 1.04
N ASN A 214 13.50 4.24 1.68
CA ASN A 214 13.69 3.81 3.06
C ASN A 214 15.02 3.07 3.24
N ARG A 215 15.36 2.17 2.30
CA ARG A 215 16.64 1.46 2.30
C ARG A 215 17.83 2.41 2.19
N ARG A 216 17.74 3.42 1.33
CA ARG A 216 18.80 4.44 1.16
C ARG A 216 18.97 5.28 2.42
N ARG A 217 17.87 5.69 3.05
CA ARG A 217 17.91 6.46 4.30
C ARG A 217 18.49 5.63 5.45
N PHE A 218 18.07 4.37 5.57
CA PHE A 218 18.59 3.45 6.57
C PHE A 218 20.10 3.19 6.39
N HIS A 219 20.55 3.00 5.15
CA HIS A 219 21.97 2.89 4.81
C HIS A 219 22.76 4.15 5.20
N GLN A 220 22.23 5.34 4.89
CA GLN A 220 22.87 6.60 5.28
C GLN A 220 22.95 6.76 6.81
N ASN A 221 21.90 6.40 7.55
CA ASN A 221 21.90 6.43 9.01
C ASN A 221 22.99 5.51 9.61
N LEU A 222 23.22 4.33 9.03
CA LEU A 222 24.30 3.43 9.47
C LEU A 222 25.67 4.09 9.25
N ILE A 223 25.90 4.72 8.10
CA ILE A 223 27.17 5.39 7.79
C ILE A 223 27.41 6.60 8.72
N ASP A 224 26.37 7.37 9.00
CA ASP A 224 26.50 8.62 9.77
C ASP A 224 26.71 8.37 11.28
N HIS A 225 26.21 7.25 11.81
CA HIS A 225 26.19 6.99 13.26
C HIS A 225 27.06 5.83 13.75
N PHE A 226 27.60 5.01 12.84
CA PHE A 226 28.46 3.88 13.17
C PHE A 226 29.79 3.95 12.41
N ASN A 227 30.86 3.52 13.06
CA ASN A 227 32.12 3.20 12.38
C ASN A 227 32.18 1.71 12.00
N THR A 228 33.21 1.31 11.24
CA THR A 228 33.34 -0.07 10.73
C THR A 228 33.40 -1.11 11.84
N GLU A 229 34.09 -0.84 12.94
CA GLU A 229 34.22 -1.79 14.06
C GLU A 229 32.92 -1.93 14.83
N GLU A 230 32.17 -0.84 15.00
CA GLU A 230 30.83 -0.92 15.61
C GLU A 230 29.86 -1.73 14.74
N LEU A 231 29.88 -1.58 13.42
CA LEU A 231 29.06 -2.42 12.53
C LEU A 231 29.48 -3.89 12.57
N ARG A 232 30.76 -4.20 12.79
CA ARG A 232 31.22 -5.59 13.04
C ARG A 232 30.64 -6.14 14.34
N MET A 233 30.58 -5.32 15.39
CA MET A 233 29.97 -5.71 16.67
C MET A 233 28.47 -5.97 16.51
N VAL A 234 27.75 -5.11 15.80
CA VAL A 234 26.32 -5.33 15.47
C VAL A 234 26.14 -6.64 14.68
N ALA A 235 26.96 -6.86 13.65
CA ALA A 235 26.90 -8.10 12.88
C ALA A 235 27.21 -9.34 13.75
N PHE A 236 28.16 -9.23 14.68
CA PHE A 236 28.51 -10.29 15.62
C PHE A 236 27.38 -10.60 16.61
N GLU A 237 26.73 -9.57 17.16
CA GLU A 237 25.56 -9.67 18.04
C GLU A 237 24.38 -10.36 17.34
N MET A 238 24.16 -10.04 16.07
CA MET A 238 23.20 -10.74 15.21
C MET A 238 23.63 -12.16 14.78
N HIS A 239 24.78 -12.65 15.24
CA HIS A 239 25.39 -13.91 14.82
C HIS A 239 25.59 -14.03 13.30
N ILE A 240 25.89 -12.91 12.63
CA ILE A 240 26.19 -12.84 11.20
C ILE A 240 27.70 -13.01 10.99
N LYS A 241 28.08 -13.97 10.14
CA LYS A 241 29.48 -14.18 9.75
C LYS A 241 29.96 -13.05 8.83
N HIS A 242 30.54 -12.01 9.42
CA HIS A 242 30.97 -10.78 8.73
C HIS A 242 32.40 -10.85 8.16
N GLU A 243 33.08 -12.00 8.25
CA GLU A 243 34.46 -12.18 7.73
C GLU A 243 34.54 -11.97 6.20
N ASN A 244 33.43 -12.22 5.50
CA ASN A 244 33.35 -12.03 4.05
C ASN A 244 32.92 -10.62 3.63
N PHE A 245 32.64 -9.71 4.59
CA PHE A 245 32.18 -8.37 4.26
C PHE A 245 33.35 -7.43 3.95
N SER A 246 33.09 -6.44 3.10
CA SER A 246 34.08 -5.42 2.73
C SER A 246 34.61 -4.66 3.94
N SER A 247 35.90 -4.31 3.94
CA SER A 247 36.50 -3.52 5.04
C SER A 247 36.10 -2.03 5.02
N LYS A 248 35.50 -1.54 3.94
CA LYS A 248 35.05 -0.14 3.81
C LYS A 248 33.66 0.04 4.43
N LEU A 249 33.47 1.06 5.26
CA LEU A 249 32.22 1.36 5.97
C LEU A 249 30.98 1.32 5.07
N ASP A 250 31.01 2.08 3.97
CA ASP A 250 29.89 2.18 3.01
C ASP A 250 29.49 0.82 2.42
N SER A 251 30.48 0.04 1.99
CA SER A 251 30.27 -1.28 1.41
C SER A 251 29.84 -2.30 2.46
N PHE A 252 30.40 -2.24 3.67
CA PHE A 252 30.01 -3.10 4.79
C PHE A 252 28.54 -2.87 5.17
N ALA A 253 28.13 -1.61 5.34
CA ALA A 253 26.75 -1.25 5.68
C ALA A 253 25.76 -1.77 4.62
N ARG A 254 26.12 -1.64 3.34
CA ARG A 254 25.31 -2.15 2.23
C ARG A 254 25.20 -3.68 2.26
N GLU A 255 26.31 -4.39 2.42
CA GLU A 255 26.33 -5.86 2.46
C GLU A 255 25.57 -6.41 3.67
N LEU A 256 25.67 -5.73 4.82
CA LEU A 256 24.91 -6.06 6.02
C LEU A 256 23.39 -5.91 5.80
N ILE A 257 22.95 -4.80 5.20
CA ILE A 257 21.53 -4.60 4.84
C ILE A 257 21.08 -5.68 3.86
N GLU A 258 21.84 -5.93 2.79
CA GLU A 258 21.50 -6.96 1.80
C GLU A 258 21.41 -8.36 2.43
N TYR A 259 22.30 -8.69 3.37
CA TYR A 259 22.24 -9.94 4.11
C TYR A 259 20.95 -10.04 4.94
N CYS A 260 20.60 -8.98 5.68
CA CYS A 260 19.42 -8.95 6.53
C CYS A 260 18.12 -9.00 5.71
N GLU A 261 18.06 -8.33 4.56
CA GLU A 261 16.92 -8.39 3.63
C GLU A 261 16.69 -9.82 3.12
N ARG A 262 17.76 -10.53 2.70
CA ARG A 262 17.65 -11.91 2.20
C ARG A 262 17.16 -12.90 3.27
N HIS A 263 17.45 -12.63 4.53
CA HIS A 263 17.08 -13.50 5.66
C HIS A 263 15.86 -13.00 6.44
N GLN A 264 15.20 -11.93 5.99
CA GLN A 264 14.05 -11.32 6.68
C GLN A 264 14.36 -10.85 8.12
N ARG A 265 15.58 -10.37 8.36
CA ARG A 265 16.10 -9.90 9.67
C ARG A 265 16.32 -8.38 9.73
N ILE A 266 15.69 -7.60 8.85
CA ILE A 266 15.91 -6.15 8.79
C ILE A 266 15.38 -5.40 10.03
N GLU A 267 14.28 -5.89 10.61
CA GLU A 267 13.70 -5.29 11.82
C GLU A 267 14.57 -5.57 13.06
N GLU A 268 15.14 -6.77 13.17
CA GLU A 268 16.12 -7.09 14.22
C GLU A 268 17.36 -6.20 14.14
N LEU A 269 17.86 -5.91 12.93
CA LEU A 269 18.96 -4.97 12.74
C LEU A 269 18.58 -3.55 13.21
N LYS A 270 17.35 -3.10 12.92
CA LYS A 270 16.85 -1.80 13.39
C LYS A 270 16.73 -1.74 14.91
N GLU A 271 16.24 -2.80 15.55
CA GLU A 271 16.12 -2.88 17.01
C GLU A 271 17.49 -2.73 17.67
N ILE A 272 18.50 -3.48 17.21
CA ILE A 272 19.87 -3.38 17.73
C ILE A 272 20.47 -1.98 17.48
N CYS A 273 20.24 -1.39 16.30
CA CYS A 273 20.68 -0.01 16.02
C CYS A 273 19.99 1.02 16.93
N GLN A 274 18.69 0.85 17.20
CA GLN A 274 17.89 1.69 18.09
C GLN A 274 18.35 1.58 19.55
N GLU A 275 18.70 0.39 20.03
CA GLU A 275 19.27 0.17 21.36
C GLU A 275 20.63 0.85 21.51
N ASN A 276 21.50 0.74 20.49
CA ASN A 276 22.82 1.36 20.48
C ASN A 276 22.78 2.89 20.30
N ARG A 277 21.75 3.43 19.62
CA ARG A 277 21.57 4.87 19.34
C ARG A 277 20.09 5.28 19.46
N PRO A 278 19.58 5.47 20.69
CA PRO A 278 18.16 5.75 20.92
C PRO A 278 17.65 7.07 20.35
N SER A 279 18.55 8.04 20.11
CA SER A 279 18.21 9.37 19.60
C SER A 279 18.05 9.44 18.07
N THR A 280 18.48 8.42 17.34
CA THR A 280 18.44 8.39 15.87
C THR A 280 17.13 7.77 15.39
N ALA A 281 16.52 8.33 14.35
CA ALA A 281 15.31 7.78 13.73
C ALA A 281 15.69 6.75 12.66
N TRP A 282 15.60 5.46 13.03
CA TRP A 282 15.97 4.29 12.22
C TRP A 282 14.91 3.86 11.20
#